data_AF-A0A955XGP4-F1
#
_entry.id   AF-A0A955XGP4-F1
#
_cell.length_a   1.000
_cell.length_b   1.000
_cell.length_c   1.000
_cell.angle_alpha   90.00
_cell.angle_beta   90.00
_cell.angle_gamma   90.00
#
_symmetry.space_group_name_H-M   'P 1'
#
loop_
_entity.id
_entity.type
_entity.pdbx_description
1 polymer ?
#
loop_
_entity_poly.entity_id
_entity_poly.type
_entity_poly.pdbx_seq_one_letter_code
_entity_poly.pdbx_strand_id
1 'polypeptide(L)'
;MALGFVEGTALVTLSDRVLADGVRLLALELALAEVEFPLDLQGGAEEFQRRSTRLGYLALEVETRAVAAALDAALAAQDRALRDVRLTADGGRWVLEGTLGPKGPPVAADVWVGPAAGEGLEVHVHDVRVFGPSALCGVGVPRDVEVGLREVLARLGRRDADAVLTQGASVFSFDPVGALLWALLPVHGWKVPIHEGVAIRKVAFTPQGNLQILVGESTAGHVPPPAEAISEASVMAARARADAERLLPAVEGQVSAGALPAAFSVLRDALEEGSERALELLLSVGAADRSLFGATVDLAADQLTLAPDHVAARLAMAVVAEAEARPDDAREHYEQAGR
;
A
#
# COMPACT_ATOMS: atom_id res chain seq x y z
N MET A 1 16.52 -26.68 5.96
CA MET A 1 17.13 -26.27 4.69
C MET A 1 17.64 -27.53 4.04
N ALA A 2 17.36 -27.74 2.75
CA ALA A 2 17.77 -28.93 2.02
C ALA A 2 18.61 -28.53 0.82
N LEU A 3 19.56 -29.39 0.44
CA LEU A 3 20.33 -29.28 -0.78
C LEU A 3 19.78 -30.30 -1.76
N GLY A 4 19.37 -29.85 -2.94
CA GLY A 4 18.80 -30.68 -3.98
C GLY A 4 19.49 -30.46 -5.32
N PHE A 5 19.23 -31.38 -6.25
CA PHE A 5 19.70 -31.26 -7.62
C PHE A 5 18.53 -31.41 -8.57
N VAL A 6 18.30 -30.39 -9.39
CA VAL A 6 17.20 -30.35 -10.36
C VAL A 6 17.77 -29.82 -11.67
N GLU A 7 17.61 -30.60 -12.75
CA GLU A 7 17.95 -30.18 -14.11
C GLU A 7 19.37 -29.60 -14.30
N GLY A 8 20.38 -30.20 -13.65
CA GLY A 8 21.76 -29.70 -13.79
C GLY A 8 22.14 -28.59 -12.80
N THR A 9 21.19 -28.10 -12.01
CA THR A 9 21.38 -27.00 -11.06
C THR A 9 21.30 -27.50 -9.63
N ALA A 10 22.28 -27.14 -8.81
CA ALA A 10 22.22 -27.37 -7.38
C ALA A 10 21.41 -26.26 -6.69
N LEU A 11 20.39 -26.67 -5.95
CA LEU A 11 19.41 -25.81 -5.32
C LEU A 11 19.49 -25.93 -3.80
N VAL A 12 19.51 -24.79 -3.13
CA VAL A 12 19.27 -24.70 -1.69
C VAL A 12 17.82 -24.31 -1.48
N THR A 13 17.08 -25.13 -0.75
CA THR A 13 15.68 -24.89 -0.44
C THR A 13 15.46 -24.64 1.05
N LEU A 14 14.61 -23.66 1.36
CA LEU A 14 14.16 -23.36 2.71
C LEU A 14 12.64 -23.17 2.69
N SER A 15 11.92 -23.79 3.62
CA SER A 15 10.47 -23.74 3.68
C SER A 15 9.98 -23.63 5.11
N ASP A 16 8.77 -23.08 5.26
CA ASP A 16 8.00 -22.94 6.50
C ASP A 16 8.83 -22.37 7.67
N ARG A 17 9.25 -21.10 7.51
CA ARG A 17 9.99 -20.36 8.54
C ARG A 17 9.32 -19.05 8.87
N VAL A 18 9.20 -18.76 10.16
CA VAL A 18 8.87 -17.41 10.61
C VAL A 18 10.14 -16.57 10.50
N LEU A 19 10.04 -15.48 9.75
CA LEU A 19 11.15 -14.60 9.38
C LEU A 19 11.22 -13.39 10.31
N ALA A 20 10.05 -12.82 10.59
CA ALA A 20 9.83 -11.73 11.52
C ALA A 20 8.41 -11.86 12.08
N ASP A 21 8.04 -11.00 13.02
CA ASP A 21 6.66 -10.94 13.50
C ASP A 21 5.70 -10.68 12.33
N GLY A 22 4.75 -11.60 12.13
CA GLY A 22 3.82 -11.60 11.01
C GLY A 22 4.40 -11.75 9.60
N VAL A 23 5.65 -12.21 9.44
CA VAL A 23 6.21 -12.55 8.12
C VAL A 23 6.65 -14.01 8.12
N ARG A 24 6.02 -14.82 7.25
CA ARG A 24 6.32 -16.24 7.09
C ARG A 24 6.87 -16.53 5.70
N LEU A 25 8.01 -17.20 5.67
CA LEU A 25 8.53 -17.85 4.48
C LEU A 25 7.81 -19.17 4.26
N LEU A 26 7.10 -19.27 3.15
CA LEU A 26 6.48 -20.52 2.71
C LEU A 26 7.52 -21.40 2.02
N ALA A 27 8.26 -20.80 1.08
CA ALA A 27 9.35 -21.44 0.36
C ALA A 27 10.35 -20.43 -0.21
N LEU A 28 11.59 -20.86 -0.32
CA LEU A 28 12.72 -20.17 -0.93
C LEU A 28 13.53 -21.22 -1.70
N GLU A 29 13.83 -20.95 -2.97
CA GLU A 29 14.75 -21.72 -3.79
C GLU A 29 15.88 -20.81 -4.26
N LEU A 30 17.11 -21.19 -3.92
CA LEU A 30 18.33 -20.51 -4.31
C LEU A 30 19.16 -21.43 -5.20
N ALA A 31 19.44 -21.01 -6.42
CA ALA A 31 20.37 -21.69 -7.31
C ALA A 31 21.81 -21.29 -6.98
N LEU A 32 22.73 -22.24 -6.92
CA LEU A 32 24.15 -21.93 -6.80
C LEU A 32 24.67 -21.40 -8.14
N ALA A 33 25.26 -20.21 -8.14
CA ALA A 33 25.67 -19.52 -9.37
C ALA A 33 26.84 -20.22 -10.08
N GLU A 34 27.75 -20.82 -9.31
CA GLU A 34 28.94 -21.50 -9.81
C GLU A 34 29.12 -22.82 -9.08
N VAL A 35 28.95 -23.93 -9.80
CA VAL A 35 29.27 -25.25 -9.26
C VAL A 35 30.08 -26.09 -10.22
N GLU A 36 31.25 -26.48 -9.77
CA GLU A 36 32.11 -27.45 -10.44
C GLU A 36 31.68 -28.87 -10.03
N PHE A 37 31.51 -29.74 -11.03
CA PHE A 37 31.19 -31.14 -10.80
C PHE A 37 32.45 -31.98 -10.71
N PRO A 38 32.48 -32.99 -9.82
CA PRO A 38 31.37 -33.46 -8.99
C PRO A 38 31.16 -32.62 -7.71
N LEU A 39 29.89 -32.34 -7.40
CA LEU A 39 29.48 -31.72 -6.14
C LEU A 39 29.66 -32.71 -5.00
N ASP A 40 30.44 -32.35 -3.99
CA ASP A 40 30.40 -33.06 -2.72
C ASP A 40 29.11 -32.68 -1.97
N LEU A 41 28.20 -33.64 -1.84
CA LEU A 41 26.92 -33.45 -1.13
C LEU A 41 27.03 -33.88 0.35
N GLN A 42 28.20 -34.32 0.82
CA GLN A 42 28.34 -34.87 2.16
C GLN A 42 28.23 -33.82 3.27
N GLY A 43 28.58 -32.55 3.01
CA GLY A 43 28.58 -31.50 4.03
C GLY A 43 27.30 -30.67 4.19
N GLY A 44 26.22 -31.05 3.49
CA GLY A 44 24.92 -30.39 3.63
C GLY A 44 24.88 -28.95 3.10
N ALA A 45 23.74 -28.26 3.31
CA ALA A 45 23.52 -26.92 2.76
C ALA A 45 24.45 -25.84 3.37
N GLU A 46 25.00 -26.08 4.56
CA GLU A 46 25.80 -25.10 5.31
C GLU A 46 27.13 -24.77 4.61
N GLU A 47 27.72 -25.73 3.90
CA GLU A 47 28.96 -25.50 3.13
C GLU A 47 28.79 -24.46 2.01
N PHE A 48 27.55 -24.24 1.57
CA PHE A 48 27.23 -23.34 0.48
C PHE A 48 26.83 -21.94 0.95
N GLN A 49 26.77 -21.69 2.27
CA GLN A 49 26.43 -20.38 2.87
C GLN A 49 27.29 -19.22 2.35
N ARG A 50 28.57 -19.51 2.08
CA ARG A 50 29.56 -18.53 1.63
C ARG A 50 29.64 -18.38 0.11
N ARG A 51 28.90 -19.20 -0.65
CA ARG A 51 28.87 -19.12 -2.11
C ARG A 51 27.85 -18.10 -2.59
N SER A 52 28.05 -17.60 -3.80
CA SER A 52 27.07 -16.75 -4.46
C SER A 52 25.91 -17.60 -4.95
N THR A 53 24.69 -17.17 -4.60
CA THR A 53 23.44 -17.81 -5.03
C THR A 53 22.62 -16.84 -5.86
N ARG A 54 21.71 -17.38 -6.67
CA ARG A 54 20.70 -16.64 -7.40
C ARG A 54 19.32 -17.04 -6.89
N LEU A 55 18.43 -16.07 -6.70
CA LEU A 55 17.04 -16.36 -6.39
C LEU A 55 16.38 -17.05 -7.59
N GLY A 56 15.78 -18.21 -7.37
CA GLY A 56 14.94 -18.89 -8.37
C GLY A 56 13.46 -18.72 -8.05
N TYR A 57 13.10 -18.94 -6.79
CA TYR A 57 11.73 -18.87 -6.31
C TYR A 57 11.64 -18.37 -4.87
N LEU A 58 10.63 -17.57 -4.58
CA LEU A 58 10.30 -17.14 -3.22
C LEU A 58 8.78 -17.03 -3.06
N ALA A 59 8.26 -17.64 -1.99
CA ALA A 59 6.89 -17.54 -1.57
C ALA A 59 6.83 -17.04 -0.11
N LEU A 60 6.14 -15.93 0.08
CA LEU A 60 5.99 -15.26 1.36
C LEU A 60 4.52 -15.10 1.71
N GLU A 61 4.23 -15.14 3.00
CA GLU A 61 2.97 -14.74 3.58
C GLU A 61 3.24 -13.65 4.62
N VAL A 62 2.53 -12.53 4.50
CA VAL A 62 2.64 -11.37 5.38
C VAL A 62 1.29 -11.14 6.04
N GLU A 63 1.26 -11.21 7.37
CA GLU A 63 0.06 -11.01 8.16
C GLU A 63 -0.40 -9.55 8.08
N THR A 64 -1.66 -9.37 7.72
CA THR A 64 -2.26 -8.02 7.56
C THR A 64 -2.20 -7.20 8.83
N ARG A 65 -2.40 -7.83 9.99
CA ARG A 65 -2.26 -7.15 11.30
C ARG A 65 -0.83 -6.65 11.56
N ALA A 66 0.19 -7.37 11.07
CA ALA A 66 1.58 -7.00 11.28
C ALA A 66 1.97 -5.83 10.38
N VAL A 67 1.45 -5.79 9.14
CA VAL A 67 1.57 -4.62 8.26
C VAL A 67 0.94 -3.39 8.92
N ALA A 68 -0.29 -3.53 9.43
CA ALA A 68 -0.98 -2.43 10.11
C ALA A 68 -0.20 -1.91 11.33
N ALA A 69 0.27 -2.82 12.19
CA ALA A 69 1.05 -2.47 13.38
C ALA A 69 2.39 -1.81 13.03
N ALA A 70 3.08 -2.33 12.01
CA ALA A 70 4.35 -1.76 11.54
C ALA A 70 4.14 -0.36 10.95
N LEU A 71 3.06 -0.16 10.19
CA LEU A 71 2.69 1.12 9.61
C LEU A 71 2.32 2.14 10.70
N ASP A 72 1.47 1.77 11.66
CA ASP A 72 1.09 2.63 12.78
C ASP A 72 2.32 3.08 13.61
N ALA A 73 3.21 2.14 13.93
CA ALA A 73 4.43 2.44 14.67
C ALA A 73 5.40 3.34 13.88
N ALA A 74 5.45 3.20 12.55
CA ALA A 74 6.25 4.04 11.68
C ALA A 74 5.71 5.49 11.62
N LEU A 75 4.39 5.62 11.42
CA LEU A 75 3.70 6.91 11.41
C LEU A 75 3.84 7.65 12.74
N ALA A 76 3.71 6.91 13.85
CA ALA A 76 3.85 7.48 15.18
C ALA A 76 5.25 8.04 15.44
N ALA A 77 6.30 7.35 14.98
CA ALA A 77 7.68 7.79 15.11
C ALA A 77 8.01 9.05 14.29
N GLN A 78 7.26 9.29 13.22
CA GLN A 78 7.44 10.42 12.29
C GLN A 78 6.48 11.58 12.58
N ASP A 79 5.76 11.53 13.70
CA ASP A 79 4.72 12.48 14.08
C ASP A 79 3.70 12.77 12.98
N ARG A 80 3.28 11.72 12.25
CA ARG A 80 2.31 11.84 11.16
C ARG A 80 0.88 12.03 11.65
N ALA A 81 0.01 12.47 10.75
CA ALA A 81 -1.38 12.71 11.05
C ALA A 81 -2.14 11.39 11.25
N LEU A 82 -1.96 10.42 10.36
CA LEU A 82 -2.66 9.14 10.44
C LEU A 82 -2.19 8.33 11.66
N ARG A 83 -3.16 7.88 12.49
CA ARG A 83 -2.96 7.08 13.72
C ARG A 83 -3.97 5.94 13.80
N ASP A 84 -3.74 5.02 14.73
CA ASP A 84 -4.61 3.88 15.04
C ASP A 84 -4.89 3.01 13.81
N VAL A 85 -3.86 2.81 12.99
CA VAL A 85 -4.01 2.17 11.68
C VAL A 85 -4.46 0.72 11.82
N ARG A 86 -5.51 0.38 11.08
CA ARG A 86 -6.01 -0.98 10.89
C ARG A 86 -6.09 -1.29 9.40
N LEU A 87 -5.85 -2.56 9.07
CA LEU A 87 -6.00 -3.08 7.72
C LEU A 87 -6.92 -4.29 7.79
N THR A 88 -7.88 -4.36 6.89
CA THR A 88 -8.71 -5.55 6.66
C THR A 88 -8.65 -5.93 5.19
N ALA A 89 -8.57 -7.22 4.87
CA ALA A 89 -8.60 -7.65 3.47
C ALA A 89 -10.05 -7.79 3.01
N ASP A 90 -10.38 -7.18 1.88
CA ASP A 90 -11.70 -7.22 1.26
C ASP A 90 -11.56 -7.20 -0.26
N GLY A 91 -12.14 -8.19 -0.96
CA GLY A 91 -12.23 -8.18 -2.42
C GLY A 91 -10.90 -7.99 -3.18
N GLY A 92 -9.77 -8.48 -2.67
CA GLY A 92 -8.47 -8.35 -3.34
C GLY A 92 -7.74 -7.03 -3.08
N ARG A 93 -8.17 -6.24 -2.10
CA ARG A 93 -7.49 -5.05 -1.58
C ARG A 93 -7.41 -5.11 -0.06
N TRP A 94 -6.63 -4.21 0.52
CA TRP A 94 -6.79 -3.82 1.91
C TRP A 94 -7.74 -2.62 2.01
N VAL A 95 -8.59 -2.62 3.02
CA VAL A 95 -9.26 -1.42 3.52
C VAL A 95 -8.44 -0.92 4.70
N LEU A 96 -7.89 0.28 4.54
CA LEU A 96 -7.19 1.01 5.59
C LEU A 96 -8.20 1.82 6.37
N GLU A 97 -8.16 1.70 7.69
CA GLU A 97 -8.89 2.53 8.64
C GLU A 97 -7.91 3.18 9.61
N GLY A 98 -8.21 4.39 10.07
CA GLY A 98 -7.43 5.08 11.08
C GLY A 98 -8.10 6.36 11.55
N THR A 99 -7.32 7.22 12.20
CA THR A 99 -7.76 8.52 12.73
C THR A 99 -6.80 9.63 12.28
N LEU A 100 -7.31 10.78 11.84
CA LEU A 100 -6.49 11.92 11.41
C LEU A 100 -6.09 12.85 12.57
N GLY A 101 -5.03 12.47 13.27
CA GLY A 101 -4.50 13.16 14.45
C GLY A 101 -5.09 12.59 15.75
N PRO A 102 -4.59 13.01 16.93
CA PRO A 102 -4.89 12.36 18.21
C PRO A 102 -6.37 12.38 18.65
N LYS A 103 -7.17 13.30 18.08
CA LYS A 103 -8.61 13.46 18.33
C LYS A 103 -9.35 13.84 17.06
N GLY A 104 -8.78 13.48 15.90
CA GLY A 104 -9.39 13.82 14.62
C GLY A 104 -10.53 12.88 14.25
N PRO A 105 -11.13 13.09 13.08
CA PRO A 105 -12.13 12.18 12.57
C PRO A 105 -11.51 10.85 12.14
N PRO A 106 -12.32 9.78 12.13
CA PRO A 106 -11.99 8.54 11.44
C PRO A 106 -11.74 8.80 9.94
N VAL A 107 -10.84 8.00 9.37
CA VAL A 107 -10.54 7.98 7.94
C VAL A 107 -10.50 6.54 7.44
N ALA A 108 -10.99 6.32 6.23
CA ALA A 108 -10.87 5.07 5.52
C ALA A 108 -10.27 5.28 4.13
N ALA A 109 -9.51 4.33 3.63
CA ALA A 109 -8.96 4.34 2.28
C ALA A 109 -8.88 2.91 1.73
N ASP A 110 -9.00 2.78 0.41
CA ASP A 110 -8.73 1.53 -0.26
C ASP A 110 -7.24 1.48 -0.61
N VAL A 111 -6.58 0.39 -0.23
CA VAL A 111 -5.16 0.14 -0.47
C VAL A 111 -5.00 -1.11 -1.30
N TRP A 112 -4.63 -0.92 -2.56
CA TRP A 112 -4.33 -2.02 -3.47
C TRP A 112 -2.83 -2.31 -3.47
N VAL A 113 -2.46 -3.58 -3.55
CA VAL A 113 -1.06 -4.03 -3.63
C VAL A 113 -0.92 -5.07 -4.72
N GLY A 114 0.04 -4.91 -5.61
CA GLY A 114 0.31 -5.95 -6.61
C GLY A 114 1.65 -5.78 -7.32
N PRO A 115 1.90 -6.56 -8.39
CA PRO A 115 3.16 -6.50 -9.11
C PRO A 115 3.33 -5.15 -9.83
N ALA A 116 4.50 -4.53 -9.64
CA ALA A 116 4.93 -3.41 -10.46
C ALA A 116 5.28 -3.88 -11.88
N ALA A 117 5.46 -2.97 -12.84
CA ALA A 117 5.91 -3.28 -14.20
C ALA A 117 7.35 -3.87 -14.28
N GLY A 118 8.01 -4.08 -13.14
CA GLY A 118 9.37 -4.62 -13.01
C GLY A 118 9.52 -5.53 -11.78
N GLU A 119 10.64 -5.40 -11.07
CA GLU A 119 11.07 -6.32 -9.99
C GLU A 119 10.55 -5.92 -8.60
N GLY A 120 9.30 -5.49 -8.49
CA GLY A 120 8.78 -4.92 -7.25
C GLY A 120 7.28 -5.05 -7.06
N LEU A 121 6.84 -4.55 -5.91
CA LEU A 121 5.44 -4.28 -5.62
C LEU A 121 5.10 -2.85 -5.96
N GLU A 122 3.84 -2.65 -6.31
CA GLU A 122 3.18 -1.37 -6.48
C GLU A 122 2.02 -1.30 -5.49
N VAL A 123 1.90 -0.18 -4.78
CA VAL A 123 0.87 0.10 -3.80
C VAL A 123 0.11 1.34 -4.24
N HIS A 124 -1.22 1.26 -4.25
CA HIS A 124 -2.10 2.35 -4.62
C HIS A 124 -3.00 2.68 -3.43
N VAL A 125 -3.14 3.96 -3.09
CA VAL A 125 -3.99 4.44 -1.99
C VAL A 125 -5.07 5.36 -2.55
N HIS A 126 -6.30 4.88 -2.68
CA HIS A 126 -7.41 5.63 -3.27
C HIS A 126 -8.66 5.64 -2.38
N ASP A 127 -9.71 6.33 -2.82
CA ASP A 127 -11.00 6.43 -2.10
C ASP A 127 -10.86 6.85 -0.64
N VAL A 128 -9.99 7.83 -0.39
CA VAL A 128 -9.80 8.37 0.96
C VAL A 128 -11.05 9.11 1.39
N ARG A 129 -11.71 8.58 2.42
CA ARG A 129 -12.97 9.05 3.00
C ARG A 129 -12.73 9.51 4.43
N VAL A 130 -13.07 10.76 4.73
CA VAL A 130 -12.92 11.34 6.07
C VAL A 130 -14.30 11.52 6.69
N PHE A 131 -14.50 10.98 7.89
CA PHE A 131 -15.79 10.93 8.57
C PHE A 131 -15.84 11.92 9.74
N GLY A 132 -15.87 13.21 9.41
CA GLY A 132 -16.08 14.28 10.38
C GLY A 132 -15.27 15.54 10.09
N PRO A 133 -15.50 16.63 10.83
CA PRO A 133 -14.77 17.88 10.68
C PRO A 133 -13.29 17.72 10.97
N SER A 134 -12.44 18.20 10.07
CA SER A 134 -10.99 18.19 10.25
C SER A 134 -10.34 19.32 9.49
N ALA A 135 -9.36 19.95 10.14
CA ALA A 135 -8.43 20.86 9.46
C ALA A 135 -7.42 20.09 8.57
N LEU A 136 -7.32 18.77 8.76
CA LEU A 136 -6.53 17.85 7.95
C LEU A 136 -7.42 17.21 6.89
N CYS A 137 -7.12 17.48 5.62
CA CYS A 137 -7.78 16.86 4.49
C CYS A 137 -7.24 15.44 4.26
N GLY A 138 -8.09 14.53 3.75
CA GLY A 138 -7.70 13.16 3.38
C GLY A 138 -6.57 13.08 2.35
N VAL A 139 -6.27 14.18 1.65
CA VAL A 139 -5.13 14.32 0.73
C VAL A 139 -3.79 13.92 1.36
N GLY A 140 -3.61 14.04 2.67
CA GLY A 140 -2.35 13.64 3.32
C GLY A 140 -2.17 12.13 3.52
N VAL A 141 -3.24 11.33 3.42
CA VAL A 141 -3.21 9.90 3.76
C VAL A 141 -2.26 9.09 2.88
N PRO A 142 -2.26 9.23 1.53
CA PRO A 142 -1.32 8.49 0.70
C PRO A 142 0.14 8.75 1.07
N ARG A 143 0.49 10.02 1.35
CA ARG A 143 1.82 10.41 1.77
C ARG A 143 2.22 9.84 3.13
N ASP A 144 1.28 9.76 4.07
CA ASP A 144 1.50 9.09 5.35
C ASP A 144 1.82 7.61 5.10
N VAL A 145 1.04 6.92 4.26
CA VAL A 145 1.31 5.51 3.86
C VAL A 145 2.69 5.36 3.22
N GLU A 146 3.07 6.22 2.27
CA GLU A 146 4.40 6.23 1.64
C GLU A 146 5.52 6.27 2.67
N VAL A 147 5.44 7.24 3.59
CA VAL A 147 6.47 7.47 4.61
C VAL A 147 6.54 6.31 5.58
N GLY A 148 5.39 5.78 5.95
CA GLY A 148 5.29 4.58 6.77
C GLY A 148 5.93 3.36 6.10
N LEU A 149 5.65 3.12 4.82
CA LEU A 149 6.28 2.04 4.03
C LEU A 149 7.80 2.21 3.97
N ARG A 150 8.28 3.43 3.72
CA ARG A 150 9.72 3.74 3.66
C ARG A 150 10.42 3.43 4.99
N GLU A 151 9.80 3.79 6.11
CA GLU A 151 10.31 3.49 7.45
C GLU A 151 10.29 1.99 7.77
N VAL A 152 9.23 1.28 7.36
CA VAL A 152 9.16 -0.20 7.50
C VAL A 152 10.30 -0.86 6.72
N LEU A 153 10.54 -0.45 5.46
CA LEU A 153 11.63 -0.98 4.64
C LEU A 153 13.01 -0.62 5.22
N ALA A 154 13.17 0.57 5.78
CA ALA A 154 14.41 0.98 6.44
C ALA A 154 14.77 0.07 7.63
N ARG A 155 13.77 -0.38 8.39
CA ARG A 155 13.95 -1.34 9.50
C ARG A 155 14.34 -2.74 9.02
N LEU A 156 13.96 -3.11 7.80
CA LEU A 156 14.41 -4.34 7.12
C LEU A 156 15.83 -4.21 6.53
N GLY A 157 16.55 -3.11 6.81
CA GLY A 157 17.94 -2.93 6.42
C GLY A 157 18.14 -2.21 5.08
N ARG A 158 17.07 -1.83 4.38
CA ARG A 158 17.12 -1.01 3.16
C ARG A 158 17.09 0.47 3.51
N ARG A 159 18.27 1.06 3.71
CA ARG A 159 18.39 2.50 4.05
C ARG A 159 18.50 3.41 2.82
N ASP A 160 18.36 2.86 1.63
CA ASP A 160 18.49 3.63 0.40
C ASP A 160 17.35 4.65 0.29
N ALA A 161 17.68 5.90 -0.03
CA ALA A 161 16.72 6.98 -0.21
C ALA A 161 15.72 6.70 -1.35
N ASP A 162 16.02 5.72 -2.21
CA ASP A 162 15.21 5.28 -3.35
C ASP A 162 14.50 3.94 -3.10
N ALA A 163 14.43 3.49 -1.84
CA ALA A 163 13.76 2.23 -1.49
C ALA A 163 12.26 2.23 -1.83
N VAL A 164 11.65 3.41 -1.89
CA VAL A 164 10.27 3.63 -2.34
C VAL A 164 10.30 4.70 -3.42
N LEU A 165 9.86 4.34 -4.62
CA LEU A 165 9.69 5.23 -5.76
C LEU A 165 8.24 5.68 -5.84
N THR A 166 8.04 6.99 -5.84
CA THR A 166 6.73 7.63 -5.82
C THR A 166 6.33 8.04 -7.23
N GLN A 167 5.20 7.54 -7.71
CA GLN A 167 4.65 7.76 -9.05
C GLN A 167 3.35 8.54 -8.94
N GLY A 168 3.43 9.86 -8.92
CA GLY A 168 2.27 10.69 -8.57
C GLY A 168 2.09 10.77 -7.07
N ALA A 169 0.85 10.89 -6.59
CA ALA A 169 0.57 11.14 -5.18
C ALA A 169 0.08 9.91 -4.41
N SER A 170 -0.57 8.96 -5.08
CA SER A 170 -1.14 7.76 -4.45
C SER A 170 -0.47 6.45 -4.80
N VAL A 171 0.52 6.46 -5.71
CA VAL A 171 1.17 5.25 -6.19
C VAL A 171 2.63 5.21 -5.76
N PHE A 172 3.00 4.08 -5.16
CA PHE A 172 4.32 3.82 -4.64
C PHE A 172 4.80 2.48 -5.15
N SER A 173 6.07 2.39 -5.53
CA SER A 173 6.70 1.12 -5.90
C SER A 173 7.95 0.87 -5.09
N PHE A 174 8.19 -0.40 -4.73
CA PHE A 174 9.35 -0.81 -3.95
C PHE A 174 9.70 -2.28 -4.19
N ASP A 175 10.93 -2.67 -3.91
CA ASP A 175 11.39 -4.06 -3.98
C ASP A 175 11.43 -4.69 -2.57
N PRO A 176 10.34 -5.38 -2.14
CA PRO A 176 10.30 -6.05 -0.84
C PRO A 176 11.20 -7.28 -0.80
N VAL A 177 11.50 -7.90 -1.95
CA VAL A 177 12.26 -9.14 -2.03
C VAL A 177 13.69 -8.87 -1.61
N GLY A 178 14.32 -7.88 -2.22
CA GLY A 178 15.66 -7.47 -1.81
C GLY A 178 15.70 -7.03 -0.35
N ALA A 179 14.68 -6.31 0.14
CA ALA A 179 14.61 -5.91 1.55
C ALA A 179 14.58 -7.11 2.51
N LEU A 180 13.75 -8.11 2.21
CA LEU A 180 13.62 -9.31 3.03
C LEU A 180 14.86 -10.20 2.95
N LEU A 181 15.44 -10.40 1.76
CA LEU A 181 16.66 -11.19 1.60
C LEU A 181 17.82 -10.58 2.40
N TRP A 182 17.94 -9.26 2.41
CA TRP A 182 18.90 -8.52 3.22
C TRP A 182 18.65 -8.66 4.73
N ALA A 183 17.39 -8.62 5.16
CA ALA A 183 17.05 -8.77 6.57
C ALA A 183 17.35 -10.19 7.09
N LEU A 184 17.18 -11.22 6.25
CA LEU A 184 17.08 -12.60 6.69
C LEU A 184 18.35 -13.41 6.50
N LEU A 185 18.94 -13.37 5.31
CA LEU A 185 20.03 -14.28 4.98
C LEU A 185 21.31 -14.01 5.80
N PRO A 186 21.77 -12.75 5.97
CA PRO A 186 22.98 -12.47 6.73
C PRO A 186 22.94 -12.95 8.19
N VAL A 187 21.77 -12.86 8.84
CA VAL A 187 21.57 -13.31 10.24
C VAL A 187 21.79 -14.82 10.39
N HIS A 188 21.62 -15.58 9.30
CA HIS A 188 21.83 -17.02 9.24
C HIS A 188 23.13 -17.42 8.56
N GLY A 189 24.07 -16.49 8.38
CA GLY A 189 25.40 -16.74 7.80
C GLY A 189 25.42 -16.84 6.26
N TRP A 190 24.29 -16.57 5.60
CA TRP A 190 24.17 -16.63 4.15
C TRP A 190 24.53 -15.29 3.50
N LYS A 191 25.18 -15.35 2.33
CA LYS A 191 25.26 -14.21 1.43
C LYS A 191 23.89 -13.88 0.86
N VAL A 192 23.63 -12.60 0.62
CA VAL A 192 22.42 -12.15 -0.08
C VAL A 192 22.47 -12.66 -1.53
N PRO A 193 21.39 -13.26 -2.06
CA PRO A 193 21.38 -13.83 -3.39
C PRO A 193 21.29 -12.71 -4.43
N ILE A 194 21.77 -12.98 -5.64
CA ILE A 194 21.44 -12.17 -6.80
C ILE A 194 19.96 -12.41 -7.12
N HIS A 195 19.14 -11.36 -7.08
CA HIS A 195 17.71 -11.45 -7.41
C HIS A 195 17.32 -10.60 -8.63
N GLU A 196 18.29 -9.96 -9.28
CA GLU A 196 18.10 -9.26 -10.56
C GLU A 196 17.56 -10.22 -11.63
N GLY A 197 16.52 -9.78 -12.33
CA GLY A 197 15.77 -10.51 -13.34
C GLY A 197 14.62 -11.36 -12.81
N VAL A 198 14.39 -11.39 -11.49
CA VAL A 198 13.35 -12.24 -10.88
C VAL A 198 12.12 -11.41 -10.52
N ALA A 199 11.10 -11.48 -11.38
CA ALA A 199 9.87 -10.71 -11.21
C ALA A 199 8.94 -11.29 -10.14
N ILE A 200 8.17 -10.40 -9.50
CA ILE A 200 6.99 -10.79 -8.72
C ILE A 200 5.93 -11.30 -9.68
N ARG A 201 5.59 -12.59 -9.56
CA ARG A 201 4.63 -13.25 -10.46
C ARG A 201 3.21 -13.08 -10.00
N LYS A 202 2.98 -13.11 -8.68
CA LYS A 202 1.63 -13.09 -8.12
C LYS A 202 1.64 -12.39 -6.76
N VAL A 203 0.60 -11.60 -6.56
CA VAL A 203 0.20 -11.05 -5.27
C VAL A 203 -1.26 -11.42 -5.06
N ALA A 204 -1.58 -11.91 -3.86
CA ALA A 204 -2.88 -12.46 -3.56
C ALA A 204 -3.19 -12.36 -2.07
N PHE A 205 -4.47 -12.50 -1.71
CA PHE A 205 -4.88 -12.59 -0.33
C PHE A 205 -5.25 -14.04 0.03
N THR A 206 -4.76 -14.51 1.18
CA THR A 206 -5.19 -15.79 1.74
C THR A 206 -6.62 -15.68 2.27
N PRO A 207 -7.33 -16.80 2.54
CA PRO A 207 -8.64 -16.77 3.18
C PRO A 207 -8.67 -16.09 4.56
N GLN A 208 -7.52 -16.01 5.24
CA GLN A 208 -7.35 -15.29 6.50
C GLN A 208 -7.11 -13.78 6.30
N GLY A 209 -7.05 -13.34 5.05
CA GLY A 209 -6.77 -11.96 4.68
C GLY A 209 -5.29 -11.58 4.70
N ASN A 210 -4.35 -12.53 4.75
CA ASN A 210 -2.91 -12.25 4.72
C ASN A 210 -2.44 -12.03 3.27
N LEU A 211 -1.43 -11.18 3.08
CA LEU A 211 -0.84 -10.94 1.78
C LEU A 211 0.14 -12.07 1.43
N GLN A 212 -0.10 -12.76 0.31
CA GLN A 212 0.81 -13.74 -0.26
C GLN A 212 1.55 -13.14 -1.46
N ILE A 213 2.88 -13.25 -1.46
CA ILE A 213 3.75 -12.74 -2.53
C ILE A 213 4.52 -13.93 -3.12
N LEU A 214 4.39 -14.13 -4.43
CA LEU A 214 5.12 -15.18 -5.17
C LEU A 214 6.07 -14.55 -6.19
N VAL A 215 7.30 -15.01 -6.18
CA VAL A 215 8.43 -14.48 -6.95
C VAL A 215 9.08 -15.63 -7.71
N GLY A 216 9.33 -15.43 -9.00
CA GLY A 216 9.93 -16.45 -9.86
C GLY A 216 9.05 -17.70 -10.07
N GLU A 217 9.67 -18.78 -10.54
CA GLU A 217 9.01 -20.06 -10.83
C GLU A 217 9.66 -21.18 -10.00
N SER A 218 8.83 -21.94 -9.29
CA SER A 218 9.30 -23.04 -8.45
C SER A 218 9.73 -24.21 -9.32
N THR A 219 10.99 -24.62 -9.18
CA THR A 219 11.54 -25.82 -9.82
C THR A 219 11.44 -27.06 -8.94
N ALA A 220 11.28 -26.90 -7.62
CA ALA A 220 11.15 -28.00 -6.68
C ALA A 220 9.69 -28.48 -6.48
N GLY A 221 8.75 -28.01 -7.31
CA GLY A 221 7.33 -28.37 -7.25
C GLY A 221 6.59 -27.83 -6.01
N HIS A 222 7.08 -26.76 -5.39
CA HIS A 222 6.38 -26.12 -4.29
C HIS A 222 5.08 -25.49 -4.77
N VAL A 223 3.96 -25.91 -4.17
CA VAL A 223 2.65 -25.33 -4.44
C VAL A 223 2.24 -24.50 -3.21
N PRO A 224 2.18 -23.17 -3.33
CA PRO A 224 1.74 -22.33 -2.22
C PRO A 224 0.26 -22.60 -1.90
N PRO A 225 -0.18 -22.33 -0.66
CA PRO A 225 -1.58 -22.49 -0.28
C PRO A 225 -2.49 -21.61 -1.16
N PRO A 226 -3.75 -22.02 -1.36
CA PRO A 226 -4.67 -21.29 -2.22
C PRO A 226 -4.87 -19.87 -1.71
N ALA A 227 -4.75 -18.92 -2.62
CA ALA A 227 -4.94 -17.50 -2.39
C ALA A 227 -5.68 -16.89 -3.57
N GLU A 228 -6.63 -16.01 -3.26
CA GLU A 228 -7.46 -15.33 -4.24
C GLU A 228 -6.60 -14.31 -4.98
N ALA A 229 -6.47 -14.52 -6.29
CA ALA A 229 -5.69 -13.62 -7.12
C ALA A 229 -6.39 -12.27 -7.19
N ILE A 230 -5.60 -11.22 -7.09
CA ILE A 230 -6.12 -9.87 -7.28
C ILE A 230 -6.50 -9.72 -8.75
N SER A 231 -7.75 -9.30 -9.00
CA SER A 231 -8.29 -9.18 -10.35
C SER A 231 -7.50 -8.16 -11.17
N GLU A 232 -7.08 -8.54 -12.38
CA GLU A 232 -6.41 -7.64 -13.34
C GLU A 232 -7.24 -6.40 -13.63
N ALA A 233 -8.58 -6.54 -13.68
CA ALA A 233 -9.48 -5.40 -13.87
C ALA A 233 -9.38 -4.39 -12.71
N SER A 234 -9.24 -4.86 -11.47
CA SER A 234 -9.04 -4.00 -10.30
C SER A 234 -7.68 -3.29 -10.35
N VAL A 235 -6.64 -3.98 -10.82
CA VAL A 235 -5.30 -3.39 -11.03
C VAL A 235 -5.37 -2.25 -12.05
N MET A 236 -6.01 -2.52 -13.19
CA MET A 236 -6.15 -1.55 -14.27
C MET A 236 -7.00 -0.36 -13.86
N ALA A 237 -8.06 -0.58 -13.08
CA ALA A 237 -8.88 0.50 -12.55
C ALA A 237 -8.10 1.39 -11.56
N ALA A 238 -7.32 0.79 -10.66
CA ALA A 238 -6.47 1.53 -9.72
C ALA A 238 -5.43 2.39 -10.45
N ARG A 239 -4.75 1.82 -11.46
CA ARG A 239 -3.80 2.54 -12.31
C ARG A 239 -4.43 3.67 -13.11
N ALA A 240 -5.57 3.43 -13.75
CA ALA A 240 -6.29 4.45 -14.50
C ALA A 240 -6.70 5.62 -13.58
N ARG A 241 -7.07 5.32 -12.33
CA ARG A 241 -7.39 6.35 -11.34
C ARG A 241 -6.16 7.13 -10.91
N ALA A 242 -5.04 6.46 -10.65
CA ALA A 242 -3.77 7.12 -10.32
C ALA A 242 -3.24 8.02 -11.45
N ASP A 243 -3.36 7.61 -12.71
CA ASP A 243 -2.95 8.41 -13.86
C ASP A 243 -3.76 9.71 -13.99
N ALA A 244 -4.99 9.74 -13.45
CA ALA A 244 -5.83 10.93 -13.37
C ALA A 244 -5.37 11.93 -12.29
N GLU A 245 -4.38 11.59 -11.45
CA GLU A 245 -3.98 12.36 -10.27
C GLU A 245 -2.83 13.36 -10.49
N ARG A 246 -2.63 13.85 -11.72
CA ARG A 246 -1.56 14.83 -12.04
C ARG A 246 -1.63 16.14 -11.23
N LEU A 247 -2.79 16.44 -10.65
CA LEU A 247 -3.08 17.67 -9.92
C LEU A 247 -2.66 17.59 -8.43
N LEU A 248 -2.52 16.38 -7.88
CA LEU A 248 -2.32 16.19 -6.45
C LEU A 248 -1.05 16.85 -5.88
N PRO A 249 0.12 16.84 -6.54
CA PRO A 249 1.32 17.45 -5.96
C PRO A 249 1.18 18.95 -5.68
N ALA A 250 0.50 19.69 -6.57
CA ALA A 250 0.27 21.13 -6.39
C ALA A 250 -0.70 21.40 -5.23
N VAL A 251 -1.75 20.58 -5.12
CA VAL A 251 -2.77 20.66 -4.07
C VAL A 251 -2.18 20.27 -2.71
N GLU A 252 -1.39 19.19 -2.64
CA GLU A 252 -0.71 18.72 -1.44
C GLU A 252 0.20 19.78 -0.83
N GLY A 253 0.95 20.49 -1.66
CA GLY A 253 1.81 21.60 -1.20
C GLY A 253 1.00 22.68 -0.49
N GLN A 254 -0.16 23.06 -1.05
CA GLN A 254 -1.05 24.07 -0.48
C GLN A 254 -1.74 23.55 0.80
N VAL A 255 -2.24 22.32 0.80
CA VAL A 255 -2.84 21.67 1.98
C VAL A 255 -1.84 21.58 3.12
N SER A 256 -0.60 21.15 2.82
CA SER A 256 0.49 21.05 3.81
C SER A 256 0.87 22.40 4.40
N ALA A 257 0.74 23.48 3.62
CA ALA A 257 0.97 24.85 4.06
C ALA A 257 -0.23 25.47 4.81
N GLY A 258 -1.33 24.75 4.97
CA GLY A 258 -2.59 25.26 5.55
C GLY A 258 -3.33 26.24 4.64
N ALA A 259 -2.97 26.32 3.36
CA ALA A 259 -3.57 27.22 2.38
C ALA A 259 -4.78 26.57 1.67
N LEU A 260 -5.77 26.12 2.45
CA LEU A 260 -6.96 25.42 1.94
C LEU A 260 -7.73 26.20 0.87
N PRO A 261 -7.94 27.54 0.98
CA PRO A 261 -8.56 28.31 -0.11
C PRO A 261 -7.77 28.32 -1.41
N ALA A 262 -6.43 28.30 -1.35
CA ALA A 262 -5.58 28.23 -2.54
C ALA A 262 -5.66 26.83 -3.19
N ALA A 263 -5.63 25.78 -2.37
CA ALA A 263 -5.86 24.40 -2.83
C ALA A 263 -7.23 24.25 -3.52
N PHE A 264 -8.28 24.83 -2.92
CA PHE A 264 -9.64 24.83 -3.47
C PHE A 264 -9.70 25.54 -4.83
N SER A 265 -9.02 26.68 -5.00
CA SER A 265 -8.98 27.37 -6.30
C SER A 265 -8.31 26.52 -7.38
N VAL A 266 -7.17 25.90 -7.09
CA VAL A 266 -6.46 25.03 -8.05
C VAL A 266 -7.33 23.86 -8.48
N LEU A 267 -8.04 23.23 -7.52
CA LEU A 267 -8.94 22.12 -7.80
C LEU A 267 -10.16 22.54 -8.62
N ARG A 268 -10.69 23.74 -8.38
CA ARG A 268 -11.82 24.27 -9.17
C ARG A 268 -11.43 24.50 -10.62
N ASP A 269 -10.28 25.10 -10.87
CA ASP A 269 -9.78 25.33 -12.24
C ASP A 269 -9.61 23.99 -12.97
N ALA A 270 -9.13 22.96 -12.27
CA ALA A 270 -8.97 21.63 -12.85
C ALA A 270 -10.28 20.84 -13.03
N LEU A 271 -11.32 21.15 -12.24
CA LEU A 271 -12.66 20.58 -12.44
C LEU A 271 -13.29 21.09 -13.75
N GLU A 272 -13.01 22.33 -14.16
CA GLU A 272 -13.46 22.87 -15.44
C GLU A 272 -12.88 22.11 -16.64
N GLU A 273 -11.73 21.44 -16.45
CA GLU A 273 -11.11 20.54 -17.43
C GLU A 273 -11.75 19.13 -17.45
N GLY A 274 -12.77 18.88 -16.61
CA GLY A 274 -13.55 17.65 -16.57
C GLY A 274 -13.01 16.56 -15.64
N SER A 275 -12.16 16.91 -14.66
CA SER A 275 -11.61 15.93 -13.73
C SER A 275 -12.58 15.58 -12.59
N GLU A 276 -13.18 14.39 -12.64
CA GLU A 276 -14.02 13.84 -11.55
C GLU A 276 -13.24 13.72 -10.23
N ARG A 277 -11.95 13.41 -10.30
CA ARG A 277 -11.08 13.38 -9.12
C ARG A 277 -10.91 14.76 -8.51
N ALA A 278 -10.81 15.81 -9.33
CA ALA A 278 -10.73 17.18 -8.83
C ALA A 278 -12.00 17.55 -8.04
N LEU A 279 -13.18 17.11 -8.47
CA LEU A 279 -14.44 17.30 -7.74
C LEU A 279 -14.40 16.67 -6.34
N GLU A 280 -14.00 15.41 -6.22
CA GLU A 280 -13.90 14.72 -4.91
C GLU A 280 -12.97 15.45 -3.94
N LEU A 281 -11.81 15.86 -4.46
CA LEU A 281 -10.82 16.61 -3.68
C LEU A 281 -11.33 18.00 -3.31
N LEU A 282 -12.03 18.68 -4.24
CA LEU A 282 -12.60 20.00 -4.03
C LEU A 282 -13.64 19.99 -2.90
N LEU A 283 -14.50 18.97 -2.90
CA LEU A 283 -15.48 18.72 -1.83
C LEU A 283 -14.80 18.43 -0.48
N SER A 284 -13.73 17.62 -0.49
CA SER A 284 -12.97 17.31 0.73
C SER A 284 -12.24 18.54 1.31
N VAL A 285 -11.56 19.30 0.46
CA VAL A 285 -10.84 20.53 0.87
C VAL A 285 -11.83 21.60 1.31
N GLY A 286 -12.94 21.76 0.59
CA GLY A 286 -13.98 22.72 0.93
C GLY A 286 -14.65 22.44 2.27
N ALA A 287 -14.91 21.17 2.58
CA ALA A 287 -15.47 20.75 3.86
C ALA A 287 -14.50 20.89 5.05
N ALA A 288 -13.20 21.06 4.79
CA ALA A 288 -12.17 21.24 5.81
C ALA A 288 -12.03 22.70 6.29
N ASP A 289 -12.56 23.69 5.55
CA ASP A 289 -12.44 25.12 5.86
C ASP A 289 -13.81 25.81 5.92
N ARG A 290 -14.14 26.41 7.07
CA ARG A 290 -15.42 27.12 7.28
C ARG A 290 -15.67 28.25 6.29
N SER A 291 -14.61 28.89 5.78
CA SER A 291 -14.75 29.95 4.77
C SER A 291 -15.21 29.43 3.41
N LEU A 292 -15.11 28.11 3.17
CA LEU A 292 -15.48 27.44 1.92
C LEU A 292 -16.81 26.70 2.00
N PHE A 293 -17.48 26.66 3.16
CA PHE A 293 -18.70 25.87 3.36
C PHE A 293 -19.82 26.21 2.38
N GLY A 294 -20.07 27.50 2.12
CA GLY A 294 -21.10 27.90 1.15
C GLY A 294 -20.85 27.32 -0.25
N ALA A 295 -19.64 27.53 -0.77
CA ALA A 295 -19.24 26.98 -2.08
C ALA A 295 -19.26 25.44 -2.11
N THR A 296 -18.91 24.80 -0.99
CA THR A 296 -18.92 23.33 -0.86
C THR A 296 -20.35 22.77 -0.87
N VAL A 297 -21.27 23.41 -0.15
CA VAL A 297 -22.69 23.01 -0.09
C VAL A 297 -23.35 23.18 -1.45
N ASP A 298 -23.11 24.31 -2.13
CA ASP A 298 -23.64 24.56 -3.47
C ASP A 298 -23.17 23.48 -4.45
N LEU A 299 -21.85 23.24 -4.49
CA LEU A 299 -21.26 22.22 -5.35
C LEU A 299 -21.78 20.81 -5.02
N ALA A 300 -21.87 20.44 -3.74
CA ALA A 300 -22.39 19.14 -3.34
C ALA A 300 -23.87 18.97 -3.72
N ALA A 301 -24.70 20.00 -3.56
CA ALA A 301 -26.10 19.97 -3.95
C ALA A 301 -26.30 19.79 -5.46
N ASP A 302 -25.47 20.45 -6.27
CA ASP A 302 -25.46 20.27 -7.73
C ASP A 302 -25.14 18.81 -8.09
N GLN A 303 -24.11 18.22 -7.46
CA GLN A 303 -23.75 16.82 -7.69
C GLN A 303 -24.84 15.85 -7.24
N LEU A 304 -25.47 16.09 -6.10
CA LEU A 304 -26.57 15.24 -5.61
C LEU A 304 -27.84 15.34 -6.46
N THR A 305 -28.02 16.43 -7.20
CA THR A 305 -29.09 16.57 -8.19
C THR A 305 -28.83 15.68 -9.40
N LEU A 306 -27.56 15.56 -9.83
CA LEU A 306 -27.15 14.71 -10.96
C LEU A 306 -27.06 13.23 -10.58
N ALA A 307 -26.52 12.95 -9.40
CA ALA A 307 -26.28 11.61 -8.86
C ALA A 307 -26.64 11.59 -7.36
N PRO A 308 -27.88 11.20 -6.98
CA PRO A 308 -28.34 11.22 -5.59
C PRO A 308 -27.51 10.37 -4.61
N ASP A 309 -26.77 9.39 -5.12
CA ASP A 309 -25.88 8.47 -4.43
C ASP A 309 -24.40 8.90 -4.47
N HIS A 310 -24.09 10.11 -4.91
CA HIS A 310 -22.71 10.59 -4.99
C HIS A 310 -22.07 10.69 -3.58
N VAL A 311 -21.23 9.72 -3.25
CA VAL A 311 -20.66 9.53 -1.90
C VAL A 311 -19.87 10.75 -1.42
N ALA A 312 -18.96 11.29 -2.23
CA ALA A 312 -18.15 12.45 -1.82
C ALA A 312 -18.99 13.68 -1.48
N ALA A 313 -20.06 13.94 -2.24
CA ALA A 313 -20.98 15.04 -1.98
C ALA A 313 -21.78 14.83 -0.68
N ARG A 314 -22.27 13.60 -0.43
CA ARG A 314 -22.92 13.25 0.86
C ARG A 314 -21.97 13.46 2.04
N LEU A 315 -20.72 12.99 1.93
CA LEU A 315 -19.74 13.16 3.00
C LEU A 315 -19.41 14.64 3.26
N ALA A 316 -19.24 15.45 2.21
CA ALA A 316 -19.00 16.88 2.37
C ALA A 316 -20.18 17.59 3.06
N MET A 317 -21.42 17.28 2.65
CA MET A 317 -22.63 17.80 3.31
C MET A 317 -22.72 17.38 4.78
N ALA A 318 -22.39 16.12 5.09
CA ALA A 318 -22.38 15.61 6.46
C ALA A 318 -21.38 16.37 7.34
N VAL A 319 -20.15 16.56 6.85
CA VAL A 319 -19.08 17.27 7.57
C VAL A 319 -19.44 18.74 7.80
N VAL A 320 -19.98 19.42 6.79
CA VAL A 320 -20.45 20.81 6.94
C VAL A 320 -21.58 20.90 7.96
N ALA A 321 -22.58 20.02 7.87
CA ALA A 321 -23.69 19.98 8.82
C ALA A 321 -23.21 19.75 10.27
N GLU A 322 -22.27 18.81 10.47
CA GLU A 322 -21.69 18.55 11.79
C GLU A 322 -20.94 19.77 12.33
N ALA A 323 -20.12 20.43 11.48
CA ALA A 323 -19.36 21.62 11.86
C ALA A 323 -20.25 22.83 12.19
N GLU A 324 -21.48 22.85 11.67
CA GLU A 324 -22.54 23.85 11.95
C GLU A 324 -23.50 23.43 13.07
N ALA A 325 -23.21 22.33 13.78
CA ALA A 325 -24.04 21.78 14.85
C ALA A 325 -25.46 21.38 14.41
N ARG A 326 -25.59 20.80 13.20
CA ARG A 326 -26.80 20.17 12.65
C ARG A 326 -26.67 18.63 12.64
N PRO A 327 -26.75 17.96 13.81
CA PRO A 327 -26.39 16.54 13.92
C PRO A 327 -27.36 15.58 13.22
N ASP A 328 -28.65 15.94 13.11
CA ASP A 328 -29.62 15.10 12.39
C ASP A 328 -29.35 15.09 10.88
N ASP A 329 -29.08 16.26 10.30
CA ASP A 329 -28.71 16.40 8.88
C ASP A 329 -27.38 15.66 8.60
N ALA A 330 -26.39 15.81 9.48
CA ALA A 330 -25.11 15.12 9.35
C ALA A 330 -25.29 13.60 9.35
N ARG A 331 -26.07 13.08 10.30
CA ARG A 331 -26.38 11.64 10.40
C ARG A 331 -27.09 11.12 9.15
N GLU A 332 -28.08 11.84 8.63
CA GLU A 332 -28.78 11.44 7.41
C GLU A 332 -27.81 11.30 6.24
N HIS A 333 -26.93 12.27 6.05
CA HIS A 333 -25.94 12.23 4.97
C HIS A 333 -24.91 11.10 5.15
N TYR A 334 -24.44 10.83 6.38
CA TYR A 334 -23.56 9.68 6.63
C TYR A 334 -24.25 8.34 6.36
N GLU A 335 -25.50 8.17 6.77
CA GLU A 335 -26.26 6.94 6.51
C GLU A 335 -26.49 6.72 5.01
N GLN A 336 -26.68 7.80 4.25
CA GLN A 336 -26.83 7.72 2.79
C GLN A 336 -25.51 7.45 2.07
N ALA A 337 -24.39 7.96 2.59
CA ALA A 337 -23.06 7.71 2.03
C ALA A 337 -22.58 6.26 2.24
N GLY A 338 -23.13 5.55 3.23
CA GLY A 338 -22.78 4.16 3.55
C GLY A 338 -23.67 3.09 2.91
N ARG A 339 -24.65 3.48 2.09
CA ARG A 339 -25.54 2.57 1.33
C ARG A 339 -24.98 2.31 -0.06
#